data_AF-A0A3C1G5L5-F1
#
_entry.id   AF-A0A3C1G5L5-F1
#
_cell.length_a   1.000
_cell.length_b   1.000
_cell.length_c   1.000
_cell.angle_alpha   90.00
_cell.angle_beta   90.00
_cell.angle_gamma   90.00
#
_symmetry.space_group_name_H-M   'P 1'
#
loop_
_entity.id
_entity.type
_entity.pdbx_description
1 polymer ?
#
loop_
_entity_poly.entity_id
_entity_poly.type
_entity_poly.pdbx_seq_one_letter_code
_entity_poly.pdbx_strand_id
1 'polypeptide(L)'
;MKGRFGYGDVYTWTAICADSKLVPSWFVGRRDYLSAKLFIQDLAERLAHRVQLTTDGHKAYLQAIEDAFGYEIDYAQLIKLYGNEGDQDAQRKYSPAECTGAIKERIEGNPDMNHVSTSYVERQNLTMRMSMRRFTRLTNGFTKKVENHIHALCLYFMFYNFVRIHKTLRVSPAMAAGVTDRLWEMEDILALLK
;
A
#
# COMPACT_ATOMS: atom_id res chain seq x y z
N MET A 1 -20.81 -13.94 14.49
CA MET A 1 -19.48 -13.30 14.35
C MET A 1 -19.29 -12.51 13.05
N LYS A 2 -20.13 -12.65 12.01
CA LYS A 2 -20.10 -11.73 10.85
C LYS A 2 -20.38 -10.29 11.33
N GLY A 3 -19.57 -9.33 10.87
CA GLY A 3 -19.74 -7.89 11.16
C GLY A 3 -18.77 -7.27 12.18
N ARG A 4 -17.94 -8.06 12.88
CA ARG A 4 -16.87 -7.54 13.76
C ARG A 4 -15.56 -7.40 12.98
N PHE A 5 -14.78 -6.35 13.25
CA PHE A 5 -13.42 -6.21 12.70
C PHE A 5 -12.59 -7.46 13.04
N GLY A 6 -11.76 -7.91 12.09
CA GLY A 6 -11.02 -9.18 12.19
C GLY A 6 -11.76 -10.43 11.70
N TYR A 7 -13.07 -10.34 11.41
CA TYR A 7 -13.86 -11.41 10.79
C TYR A 7 -14.48 -10.95 9.46
N GLY A 8 -13.97 -11.47 8.34
CA GLY A 8 -14.40 -11.06 6.99
C GLY A 8 -13.28 -10.31 6.25
N ASP A 9 -13.63 -9.30 5.48
CA ASP A 9 -12.67 -8.58 4.65
C ASP A 9 -11.81 -7.61 5.47
N VAL A 10 -10.51 -7.92 5.54
CA VAL A 10 -9.48 -7.07 6.14
C VAL A 10 -8.51 -6.68 5.02
N TYR A 11 -8.24 -5.39 4.90
CA TYR A 11 -7.39 -4.81 3.88
C TYR A 11 -6.10 -4.27 4.49
N THR A 12 -5.02 -4.36 3.73
CA THR A 12 -3.74 -3.71 4.04
C THR A 12 -3.59 -2.52 3.11
N TRP A 13 -3.68 -1.33 3.69
CA TRP A 13 -3.44 -0.05 3.04
C TRP A 13 -1.94 0.23 3.07
N THR A 14 -1.36 0.66 1.96
CA THR A 14 0.09 0.88 1.83
C THR A 14 0.37 2.15 1.03
N ALA A 15 1.34 2.94 1.49
CA ALA A 15 1.92 4.04 0.74
C ALA A 15 3.35 3.65 0.35
N ILE A 16 3.79 4.01 -0.85
CA ILE A 16 5.17 3.79 -1.27
C ILE A 16 5.72 5.04 -1.96
N CYS A 17 6.93 5.45 -1.58
CA CYS A 17 7.67 6.50 -2.27
C CYS A 17 8.19 5.96 -3.61
N ALA A 18 7.87 6.68 -4.70
CA ALA A 18 8.30 6.27 -6.03
C ALA A 18 9.82 6.29 -6.21
N ASP A 19 10.56 7.15 -5.50
CA ASP A 19 12.00 7.30 -5.70
C ASP A 19 12.80 6.34 -4.82
N SER A 20 12.62 6.43 -3.51
CA SER A 20 13.34 5.63 -2.52
C SER A 20 12.77 4.22 -2.33
N LYS A 21 11.59 3.94 -2.88
CA LYS A 21 10.81 2.70 -2.64
C LYS A 21 10.46 2.47 -1.16
N LEU A 22 10.67 3.46 -0.29
CA LEU A 22 10.29 3.39 1.11
C LEU A 22 8.78 3.21 1.21
N VAL A 23 8.33 2.35 2.13
CA VAL A 23 6.93 2.32 2.56
C VAL A 23 6.84 3.16 3.85
N PRO A 24 6.49 4.46 3.77
CA PRO A 24 6.46 5.32 4.94
C PRO A 24 5.29 5.00 5.88
N SER A 25 4.15 4.54 5.34
CA SER A 25 2.95 4.23 6.11
C SER A 25 2.25 2.99 5.56
N TRP A 26 1.64 2.24 6.48
CA TRP A 26 0.75 1.12 6.18
C TRP A 26 -0.30 1.00 7.30
N PHE A 27 -1.48 0.47 6.96
CA PHE A 27 -2.57 0.30 7.91
C PHE A 27 -3.37 -0.96 7.63
N VAL A 28 -3.86 -1.63 8.68
CA VAL A 28 -4.73 -2.80 8.56
C VAL A 28 -6.13 -2.41 9.02
N GLY A 29 -7.06 -2.41 8.08
CA GLY A 29 -8.39 -1.85 8.29
C GLY A 29 -9.46 -2.49 7.41
N ARG A 30 -10.66 -1.92 7.48
CA ARG A 30 -11.72 -2.22 6.50
C ARG A 30 -11.45 -1.41 5.23
N ARG A 31 -12.21 -1.67 4.16
CA ARG A 31 -12.19 -0.84 2.93
C ARG A 31 -13.26 0.24 3.02
N ASP A 32 -13.08 1.16 3.96
CA ASP A 32 -14.04 2.24 4.25
C ASP A 32 -13.35 3.59 4.49
N TYR A 33 -14.17 4.62 4.67
CA TYR A 33 -13.71 6.00 4.88
C TYR A 33 -12.87 6.16 6.15
N LEU A 34 -13.30 5.58 7.27
CA LEU A 34 -12.56 5.70 8.53
C LEU A 34 -11.15 5.13 8.40
N SER A 35 -11.01 3.97 7.74
CA SER A 35 -9.70 3.35 7.50
C SER A 35 -8.83 4.21 6.58
N ALA A 36 -9.40 4.77 5.51
CA ALA A 36 -8.70 5.69 4.62
C ALA A 36 -8.24 6.95 5.37
N LYS A 37 -9.10 7.54 6.21
CA LYS A 37 -8.78 8.72 7.00
C LYS A 37 -7.59 8.48 7.93
N LEU A 38 -7.65 7.42 8.75
CA LEU A 38 -6.56 7.09 9.69
C LEU A 38 -5.24 6.84 8.96
N PHE A 39 -5.28 6.11 7.84
CA PHE A 39 -4.10 5.82 7.04
C PHE A 39 -3.49 7.08 6.40
N ILE A 40 -4.32 7.92 5.80
CA ILE A 40 -3.85 9.13 5.11
C ILE A 40 -3.36 10.18 6.11
N GLN A 41 -3.97 10.29 7.31
CA GLN A 41 -3.47 11.14 8.39
C GLN A 41 -2.07 10.71 8.87
N ASP A 42 -1.87 9.42 9.16
CA ASP A 42 -0.54 8.90 9.53
C ASP A 42 0.49 9.12 8.40
N LEU A 43 0.09 9.00 7.14
CA LEU A 43 0.96 9.32 6.01
C LEU A 43 1.34 10.80 5.99
N ALA A 44 0.38 11.71 6.16
CA ALA A 44 0.60 13.15 6.15
C ALA A 44 1.59 13.59 7.24
N GLU A 45 1.45 13.06 8.46
CA GLU A 45 2.34 13.35 9.59
C GLU A 45 3.81 12.94 9.34
N ARG A 46 4.06 12.01 8.41
CA ARG A 46 5.40 11.52 8.06
C ARG A 46 6.04 12.28 6.91
N LEU A 47 5.33 13.21 6.28
CA LEU A 47 5.81 13.99 5.14
C LEU A 47 6.15 15.40 5.57
N ALA A 48 7.37 15.85 5.29
CA ALA A 48 7.87 17.14 5.77
C ALA A 48 7.54 18.31 4.81
N HIS A 49 7.09 18.04 3.60
CA HIS A 49 6.87 19.02 2.55
C HIS A 49 5.75 18.57 1.62
N ARG A 50 5.24 19.50 0.82
CA ARG A 50 4.28 19.24 -0.26
C ARG A 50 4.82 18.15 -1.18
N VAL A 51 4.00 17.15 -1.48
CA VAL A 51 4.34 16.04 -2.36
C VAL A 51 3.27 15.83 -3.44
N GLN A 52 3.65 15.09 -4.48
CA GLN A 52 2.67 14.50 -5.39
C GLN A 52 2.22 13.13 -4.88
N LEU A 53 0.90 12.93 -4.77
CA LEU A 53 0.29 11.67 -4.37
C LEU A 53 -0.58 11.12 -5.51
N THR A 54 -0.52 9.80 -5.71
CA THR A 54 -1.40 9.10 -6.64
C THR A 54 -2.09 7.94 -5.94
N THR A 55 -3.42 7.87 -6.05
CA THR A 55 -4.20 6.71 -5.58
C THR A 55 -4.94 6.04 -6.73
N ASP A 56 -5.55 4.89 -6.45
CA ASP A 56 -6.59 4.35 -7.33
C ASP A 56 -7.89 5.19 -7.21
N GLY A 57 -8.92 4.83 -7.98
CA GLY A 57 -10.23 5.48 -7.98
C GLY A 57 -11.10 5.20 -6.75
N HIS A 58 -10.55 4.76 -5.61
CA HIS A 58 -11.35 4.50 -4.43
C HIS A 58 -11.81 5.82 -3.77
N LYS A 59 -13.13 6.09 -3.84
CA LYS A 59 -13.74 7.36 -3.41
C LYS A 59 -13.40 7.81 -1.98
N ALA A 60 -13.13 6.88 -1.07
CA ALA A 60 -12.78 7.25 0.31
C ALA A 60 -11.48 8.08 0.40
N TYR A 61 -10.58 7.98 -0.58
CA TYR A 61 -9.36 8.78 -0.58
C TYR A 61 -9.62 10.26 -0.82
N LEU A 62 -10.67 10.63 -1.56
CA LEU A 62 -10.97 12.03 -1.88
C LEU A 62 -11.10 12.87 -0.61
N GLN A 63 -12.04 12.50 0.26
CA GLN A 63 -12.25 13.20 1.53
C GLN A 63 -11.08 12.99 2.50
N ALA A 64 -10.47 11.80 2.55
CA ALA A 64 -9.39 11.52 3.48
C ALA A 64 -8.13 12.37 3.20
N ILE A 65 -7.84 12.62 1.92
CA ILE A 65 -6.71 13.45 1.50
C ILE A 65 -7.00 14.93 1.73
N GLU A 66 -8.21 15.39 1.41
CA GLU A 66 -8.64 16.76 1.72
C GLU A 66 -8.54 17.04 3.23
N ASP A 67 -9.06 16.13 4.08
CA ASP A 67 -9.02 16.25 5.54
C ASP A 67 -7.60 16.32 6.10
N ALA A 68 -6.62 15.66 5.47
CA ALA A 68 -5.26 15.52 5.99
C ALA A 68 -4.28 16.57 5.43
N PHE A 69 -4.41 16.91 4.15
CA PHE A 69 -3.47 17.78 3.45
C PHE A 69 -4.06 19.13 3.05
N GLY A 70 -5.39 19.26 2.97
CA GLY A 70 -6.04 20.44 2.39
C GLY A 70 -5.48 20.75 1.00
N TYR A 71 -5.01 21.99 0.80
CA TYR A 71 -4.41 22.45 -0.45
C TYR A 71 -2.90 22.18 -0.59
N GLU A 72 -2.25 21.60 0.44
CA GLU A 72 -0.80 21.39 0.52
C GLU A 72 -0.35 20.05 -0.13
N ILE A 73 -1.04 19.62 -1.19
CA ILE A 73 -0.73 18.40 -1.93
C ILE A 73 -1.03 18.54 -3.42
N ASP A 74 -0.26 17.83 -4.24
CA ASP A 74 -0.55 17.64 -5.66
C ASP A 74 -1.13 16.24 -5.87
N TYR A 75 -2.45 16.12 -6.01
CA TYR A 75 -3.15 14.85 -5.94
C TYR A 75 -3.85 14.51 -7.26
N ALA A 76 -3.61 13.28 -7.72
CA ALA A 76 -4.30 12.70 -8.87
C ALA A 76 -4.75 11.26 -8.59
N GLN A 77 -5.81 10.82 -9.25
CA GLN A 77 -6.24 9.43 -9.26
C GLN A 77 -5.89 8.77 -10.60
N LEU A 78 -5.51 7.49 -10.54
CA LEU A 78 -5.46 6.60 -11.69
C LEU A 78 -6.59 5.58 -11.59
N ILE A 79 -7.61 5.76 -12.42
CA ILE A 79 -8.80 4.92 -12.45
C ILE A 79 -8.64 3.89 -13.56
N LYS A 80 -8.43 2.62 -13.20
CA LYS A 80 -8.37 1.53 -14.17
C LYS A 80 -9.75 1.17 -14.66
N LEU A 81 -9.90 1.08 -15.98
CA LEU A 81 -11.11 0.59 -16.63
C LEU A 81 -10.93 -0.90 -16.87
N TYR A 82 -11.88 -1.68 -16.36
CA TYR A 82 -11.94 -3.11 -16.59
C TYR A 82 -13.12 -3.39 -17.51
N GLY A 83 -12.87 -4.13 -18.60
CA GLY A 83 -13.93 -4.60 -19.48
C GLY A 83 -14.68 -5.76 -18.84
N ASN A 84 -15.99 -5.81 -19.07
CA ASN A 84 -16.77 -7.03 -18.88
C ASN A 84 -16.74 -7.81 -20.19
N GLU A 85 -15.82 -8.78 -20.32
CA GLU A 85 -16.10 -9.91 -21.21
C GLU A 85 -17.15 -10.77 -20.50
N GLY A 86 -18.35 -10.86 -21.09
CA GLY A 86 -19.53 -11.43 -20.46
C GLY A 86 -19.33 -12.82 -19.85
N ASP A 87 -20.05 -13.06 -18.76
CA ASP A 87 -20.30 -14.38 -18.17
C ASP A 87 -20.70 -15.39 -19.25
N GLN A 88 -19.80 -16.31 -19.63
CA GLN A 88 -20.22 -17.53 -20.31
C GLN A 88 -19.31 -18.76 -20.19
N ASP A 89 -18.11 -18.67 -19.58
CA ASP A 89 -17.26 -19.86 -19.38
C ASP A 89 -16.87 -20.09 -17.93
N ALA A 90 -17.36 -21.19 -17.35
CA ALA A 90 -17.02 -21.66 -16.00
C ALA A 90 -15.50 -21.85 -15.78
N GLN A 91 -14.72 -21.97 -16.87
CA GLN A 91 -13.25 -22.07 -16.85
C GLN A 91 -12.54 -20.74 -16.54
N ARG A 92 -13.17 -19.58 -16.73
CA ARG A 92 -12.53 -18.25 -16.54
C ARG A 92 -12.73 -17.63 -15.15
N LYS A 93 -13.35 -18.34 -14.20
CA LYS A 93 -13.66 -17.84 -12.85
C LYS A 93 -12.46 -17.34 -12.03
N TYR A 94 -11.24 -17.67 -12.46
CA TYR A 94 -9.97 -17.24 -11.86
C TYR A 94 -9.13 -16.31 -12.74
N SER A 95 -9.60 -15.97 -13.95
CA SER A 95 -8.90 -15.04 -14.83
C SER A 95 -9.23 -13.59 -14.43
N PRO A 96 -8.23 -12.70 -14.29
CA PRO A 96 -8.48 -11.28 -14.05
C PRO A 96 -9.30 -10.69 -15.19
N ALA A 97 -10.17 -9.72 -14.87
CA ALA A 97 -10.83 -8.92 -15.89
C ALA A 97 -9.78 -8.18 -16.73
N GLU A 98 -10.01 -8.10 -18.05
CA GLU A 98 -9.10 -7.40 -18.95
C GLU A 98 -9.11 -5.90 -18.64
N CYS A 99 -7.93 -5.33 -18.42
CA CYS A 99 -7.77 -3.90 -18.21
C CYS A 99 -7.84 -3.21 -19.58
N THR A 100 -8.99 -2.62 -19.90
CA THR A 100 -9.28 -1.99 -21.19
C THR A 100 -8.71 -0.57 -21.30
N GLY A 101 -8.28 0.02 -20.19
CA GLY A 101 -7.60 1.32 -20.18
C GLY A 101 -7.39 1.86 -18.77
N ALA A 102 -6.87 3.09 -18.68
CA ALA A 102 -6.79 3.83 -17.43
C ALA A 102 -7.03 5.32 -17.67
N ILE A 103 -7.80 5.95 -16.77
CA ILE A 103 -8.07 7.37 -16.74
C ILE A 103 -7.20 8.00 -15.67
N LYS A 104 -6.49 9.08 -16.00
CA LYS A 104 -5.78 9.91 -15.03
C LYS A 104 -6.62 11.16 -14.76
N GLU A 105 -6.98 11.37 -13.51
CA GLU A 105 -7.80 12.51 -13.09
C GLU A 105 -7.01 13.38 -12.11
N ARG A 106 -6.83 14.66 -12.43
CA ARG A 106 -6.28 15.65 -11.49
C ARG A 106 -7.39 16.00 -10.49
N ILE A 107 -7.09 15.88 -9.20
CA ILE A 107 -8.04 16.19 -8.13
C ILE A 107 -7.68 17.54 -7.47
N GLU A 108 -6.44 17.70 -7.00
CA GLU A 108 -6.00 18.87 -6.23
C GLU A 108 -4.57 19.29 -6.60
N GLY A 109 -4.23 20.57 -6.44
CA GLY A 109 -2.87 21.06 -6.70
C GLY A 109 -2.45 21.00 -8.16
N ASN A 110 -1.17 20.82 -8.47
CA ASN A 110 -0.65 20.77 -9.83
C ASN A 110 0.20 19.50 -10.09
N PRO A 111 -0.41 18.30 -10.06
CA PRO A 111 0.32 17.04 -10.26
C PRO A 111 0.87 16.93 -11.69
N ASP A 112 2.10 16.45 -11.82
CA ASP A 112 2.66 16.04 -13.11
C ASP A 112 1.99 14.73 -13.56
N MET A 113 1.13 14.87 -14.57
CA MET A 113 0.34 13.79 -15.13
C MET A 113 1.19 12.68 -15.76
N ASN A 114 2.44 12.93 -16.12
CA ASN A 114 3.36 11.90 -16.62
C ASN A 114 3.76 10.92 -15.52
N HIS A 115 3.87 11.41 -14.27
CA HIS A 115 4.29 10.63 -13.11
C HIS A 115 3.13 9.92 -12.39
N VAL A 116 1.87 10.23 -12.74
CA VAL A 116 0.69 9.55 -12.17
C VAL A 116 0.69 8.06 -12.52
N SER A 117 0.89 7.21 -11.50
CA SER A 117 0.91 5.75 -11.63
C SER A 117 0.61 5.02 -10.33
N THR A 118 -0.08 3.88 -10.39
CA THR A 118 -0.24 2.93 -9.27
C THR A 118 0.72 1.74 -9.35
N SER A 119 1.57 1.68 -10.38
CA SER A 119 2.41 0.50 -10.67
C SER A 119 3.37 0.15 -9.53
N TYR A 120 3.90 1.14 -8.82
CA TYR A 120 4.82 0.94 -7.69
C TYR A 120 4.12 0.27 -6.51
N VAL A 121 2.95 0.76 -6.11
CA VAL A 121 2.19 0.17 -4.99
C VAL A 121 1.65 -1.21 -5.37
N GLU A 122 1.27 -1.43 -6.63
CA GLU A 122 0.86 -2.74 -7.12
C GLU A 122 1.99 -3.78 -7.07
N ARG A 123 3.20 -3.38 -7.49
CA ARG A 123 4.39 -4.23 -7.39
C ARG A 123 4.78 -4.50 -5.94
N GLN A 124 4.67 -3.49 -5.07
CA GLN A 124 4.92 -3.67 -3.63
C GLN A 124 3.93 -4.65 -3.03
N ASN A 125 2.63 -4.50 -3.32
CA ASN A 125 1.57 -5.39 -2.86
C ASN A 125 1.76 -6.83 -3.36
N LEU A 126 2.26 -7.02 -4.58
CA LEU A 126 2.65 -8.34 -5.08
C LEU A 126 3.85 -8.89 -4.29
N THR A 127 4.89 -8.10 -4.11
CA THR A 127 6.10 -8.49 -3.37
C THR A 127 5.76 -8.94 -1.96
N MET A 128 4.96 -8.16 -1.24
CA MET A 128 4.47 -8.46 0.10
C MET A 128 3.73 -9.81 0.15
N ARG A 129 2.82 -10.05 -0.79
CA ARG A 129 2.06 -11.30 -0.86
C ARG A 129 2.94 -12.51 -1.18
N MET A 130 4.00 -12.33 -1.97
CA MET A 130 4.93 -13.41 -2.31
C MET A 130 5.93 -13.70 -1.20
N SER A 131 6.29 -12.71 -0.38
CA SER A 131 7.26 -12.86 0.71
C SER A 131 6.69 -13.51 1.97
N MET A 132 5.37 -13.58 2.12
CA MET A 132 4.76 -14.19 3.31
C MET A 132 3.49 -14.99 2.98
N ARG A 133 3.35 -16.15 3.61
CA ARG A 133 2.20 -17.04 3.41
C ARG A 133 0.92 -16.59 4.11
N ARG A 134 0.97 -15.52 4.92
CA ARG A 134 -0.17 -15.04 5.74
C ARG A 134 -1.35 -14.59 4.89
N PHE A 135 -1.11 -14.15 3.66
CA PHE A 135 -2.13 -13.78 2.66
C PHE A 135 -2.67 -14.97 1.84
N THR A 136 -2.03 -16.15 1.90
CA THR A 136 -2.38 -17.29 1.05
C THR A 136 -3.56 -18.06 1.64
N ARG A 137 -4.75 -17.86 1.07
CA ARG A 137 -5.99 -18.54 1.47
C ARG A 137 -5.90 -20.07 1.29
N LEU A 138 -6.78 -20.80 1.99
CA LEU A 138 -6.92 -22.26 1.90
C LEU A 138 -5.62 -23.03 2.23
N THR A 139 -4.76 -22.46 3.08
CA THR A 139 -3.55 -23.10 3.58
C THR A 139 -3.43 -22.90 5.09
N ASN A 140 -2.63 -23.75 5.75
CA ASN A 140 -2.29 -23.59 7.18
C ASN A 140 -1.49 -22.30 7.45
N GLY A 141 -0.91 -21.68 6.42
CA GLY A 141 -0.19 -20.41 6.53
C GLY A 141 -1.11 -19.19 6.64
N PHE A 142 -2.37 -19.30 6.19
CA PHE A 142 -3.34 -18.20 6.21
C PHE A 142 -3.56 -17.69 7.63
N THR A 143 -3.55 -16.36 7.81
CA THR A 143 -3.86 -15.78 9.11
C THR A 143 -5.34 -15.93 9.45
N LYS A 144 -5.64 -16.31 10.70
CA LYS A 144 -7.01 -16.43 11.22
C LYS A 144 -7.36 -15.37 12.27
N LYS A 145 -6.35 -14.61 12.72
CA LYS A 145 -6.46 -13.55 13.73
C LYS A 145 -5.85 -12.28 13.17
N VAL A 146 -6.51 -11.15 13.39
CA VAL A 146 -6.07 -9.87 12.81
C VAL A 146 -4.78 -9.38 13.48
N GLU A 147 -4.62 -9.67 14.76
CA GLU A 147 -3.44 -9.31 15.56
C GLU A 147 -2.20 -10.00 14.99
N ASN A 148 -2.28 -11.30 14.72
CA ASN A 148 -1.19 -12.05 14.09
C ASN A 148 -0.88 -11.58 12.66
N HIS A 149 -1.89 -11.08 11.95
CA HIS A 149 -1.71 -10.46 10.63
C HIS A 149 -0.89 -9.17 10.75
N ILE A 150 -1.28 -8.30 11.69
CA ILE A 150 -0.59 -7.05 11.97
C ILE A 150 0.85 -7.31 12.39
N HIS A 151 1.10 -8.25 13.31
CA HIS A 151 2.48 -8.59 13.72
C HIS A 151 3.34 -9.07 12.55
N ALA A 152 2.79 -9.90 11.66
CA ALA A 152 3.51 -10.36 10.48
C ALA A 152 3.82 -9.20 9.51
N LEU A 153 2.89 -8.27 9.34
CA LEU A 153 3.10 -7.06 8.55
C LEU A 153 4.13 -6.12 9.18
N CYS A 154 4.09 -5.89 10.49
CA CYS A 154 5.11 -5.11 11.20
C CYS A 154 6.51 -5.63 10.89
N LEU A 155 6.73 -6.94 11.10
CA LEU A 155 8.03 -7.57 10.82
C LEU A 155 8.42 -7.43 9.35
N TYR A 156 7.46 -7.61 8.44
CA TYR A 156 7.71 -7.48 7.01
C TYR A 156 8.12 -6.05 6.61
N PHE A 157 7.41 -5.02 7.06
CA PHE A 157 7.73 -3.64 6.69
C PHE A 157 9.04 -3.17 7.31
N MET A 158 9.36 -3.60 8.54
CA MET A 158 10.68 -3.38 9.14
C MET A 158 11.79 -4.02 8.30
N PHE A 159 11.63 -5.31 7.96
CA PHE A 159 12.58 -6.01 7.11
C PHE A 159 12.71 -5.36 5.72
N TYR A 160 11.58 -5.03 5.07
CA TYR A 160 11.55 -4.46 3.73
C TYR A 160 12.24 -3.10 3.68
N ASN A 161 11.92 -2.20 4.63
CA ASN A 161 12.45 -0.84 4.62
C ASN A 161 13.92 -0.78 5.06
N PHE A 162 14.31 -1.53 6.09
CA PHE A 162 15.61 -1.31 6.76
C PHE A 162 16.68 -2.36 6.42
N VAL A 163 16.29 -3.62 6.20
CA VAL A 163 17.24 -4.75 6.04
C VAL A 163 17.38 -5.18 4.58
N ARG A 164 16.29 -5.20 3.82
CA ARG A 164 16.29 -5.72 2.46
C ARG A 164 16.93 -4.74 1.49
N ILE A 165 18.00 -5.16 0.82
CA ILE A 165 18.58 -4.42 -0.31
C ILE A 165 17.63 -4.45 -1.50
N HIS A 166 17.22 -3.28 -2.00
CA HIS A 166 16.36 -3.17 -3.17
C HIS A 166 17.19 -3.32 -4.46
N LYS A 167 16.78 -4.24 -5.35
CA LYS A 167 17.57 -4.63 -6.55
C LYS A 167 18.01 -3.44 -7.41
N THR A 168 17.15 -2.44 -7.60
CA THR A 168 17.48 -1.26 -8.43
C THR A 168 18.23 -0.18 -7.67
N LEU A 169 18.02 -0.06 -6.34
CA LEU A 169 18.67 0.98 -5.53
C LEU A 169 20.05 0.58 -5.04
N ARG A 170 20.31 -0.73 -4.95
CA ARG A 170 21.54 -1.32 -4.36
C ARG A 170 21.76 -1.02 -2.88
N VAL A 171 20.83 -0.32 -2.23
CA VAL A 171 20.74 -0.07 -0.79
C VAL A 171 19.33 -0.42 -0.29
N SER A 172 19.08 -0.33 1.03
CA SER A 172 17.72 -0.48 1.56
C SER A 172 16.85 0.75 1.25
N PRO A 173 15.52 0.62 1.18
CA PRO A 173 14.63 1.76 0.99
C PRO A 173 14.80 2.88 2.03
N ALA A 174 15.06 2.52 3.29
CA ALA A 174 15.32 3.48 4.37
C ALA A 174 16.62 4.27 4.14
N MET A 175 17.68 3.62 3.65
CA MET A 175 18.92 4.32 3.27
C MET A 175 18.70 5.24 2.08
N ALA A 176 18.00 4.79 1.04
CA ALA A 176 17.69 5.61 -0.12
C ALA A 176 16.82 6.84 0.21
N ALA A 177 15.99 6.74 1.25
CA ALA A 177 15.19 7.84 1.77
C ALA A 177 15.95 8.73 2.77
N GLY A 178 17.19 8.41 3.14
CA GLY A 178 17.96 9.16 4.14
C GLY A 178 17.50 8.98 5.58
N VAL A 179 16.67 7.96 5.87
CA VAL A 179 16.18 7.66 7.23
C VAL A 179 17.29 7.05 8.10
N THR A 180 18.23 6.35 7.49
CA THR A 180 19.40 5.78 8.16
C THR A 180 20.59 5.78 7.20
N ASP A 181 21.80 5.89 7.74
CA ASP A 181 23.07 5.87 7.03
C ASP A 181 23.70 4.47 6.93
N ARG A 182 23.19 3.51 7.71
CA ARG A 182 23.65 2.12 7.70
C ARG A 182 22.56 1.13 7.30
N LEU A 183 22.99 -0.01 6.77
CA LEU A 183 22.10 -1.15 6.61
C LEU A 183 21.79 -1.73 7.99
N TRP A 184 20.52 -2.10 8.20
CA TRP A 184 20.12 -2.82 9.41
C TRP A 184 20.25 -4.34 9.19
N GLU A 185 20.44 -5.05 10.29
CA GLU A 185 20.38 -6.51 10.33
C GLU A 185 19.10 -6.98 11.03
N MET A 186 18.84 -8.29 11.05
CA MET A 186 17.65 -8.82 11.71
C MET A 186 17.71 -8.62 13.22
N GLU A 187 18.93 -8.63 13.77
CA GLU A 187 19.27 -8.39 15.16
C GLU A 187 18.80 -7.00 15.63
N ASP A 188 18.92 -5.99 14.77
CA ASP A 188 18.42 -4.64 15.06
C ASP A 188 16.91 -4.63 15.26
N ILE A 189 16.16 -5.38 14.43
CA ILE A 189 14.71 -5.51 14.56
C ILE A 189 14.35 -6.23 15.85
N LEU A 190 15.07 -7.31 16.18
CA LEU A 190 14.82 -8.08 17.40
C LEU A 190 15.09 -7.25 18.66
N ALA A 191 16.09 -6.37 18.64
CA ALA A 191 16.42 -5.49 19.77
C ALA A 191 15.30 -4.48 20.11
N LEU A 192 14.35 -4.24 19.21
CA LEU A 192 13.18 -3.38 19.45
C LEU A 192 12.06 -4.09 20.22
N LEU A 193 12.05 -5.43 20.26
CA LEU A 193 10.96 -6.25 20.82
C LEU A 193 11.09 -6.50 22.34
N LYS A 194 11.54 -5.51 23.11
CA LYS A 194 11.75 -5.64 24.56
C LYS A 194 10.48 -5.99 25.33
#